data_AF-A0A6I0FEJ8-F1
#
_entry.id   AF-A0A6I0FEJ8-F1
#
_cell.length_a   1.000
_cell.length_b   1.000
_cell.length_c   1.000
_cell.angle_alpha   90.00
_cell.angle_beta   90.00
_cell.angle_gamma   90.00
#
_symmetry.space_group_name_H-M   'P 1'
#
loop_
_entity.id
_entity.type
_entity.pdbx_description
1 polymer ?
#
loop_
_entity_poly.entity_id
_entity_poly.type
_entity_poly.pdbx_seq_one_letter_code
_entity_poly.pdbx_strand_id
1 'polypeptide(L)'
;MMTIRKERFIGLRVTDTEHRQIERKAKKAKMNMSQYVSLQALERDIIIYEGLKEHTHQLSKLGTNLNQALILAHQGKLNTIDIQPIKKEIHEIWQLLNSLTEGIKRIQD
;
A
#
# COMPACT_ATOMS: atom_id res chain seq x y z
N MET A 1 -32.63 -27.81 -5.76
CA MET A 1 -31.67 -26.72 -5.48
C MET A 1 -31.03 -27.00 -4.13
N MET A 2 -29.70 -27.11 -4.07
CA MET A 2 -28.99 -27.16 -2.78
C MET A 2 -29.02 -25.77 -2.15
N THR A 3 -29.76 -25.61 -1.05
CA THR A 3 -29.76 -24.38 -0.27
C THR A 3 -28.49 -24.33 0.57
N ILE A 4 -27.57 -23.40 0.25
CA ILE A 4 -26.38 -23.18 1.06
C ILE A 4 -26.82 -22.64 2.43
N ARG A 5 -26.61 -23.44 3.48
CA ARG A 5 -26.95 -23.08 4.85
C ARG A 5 -25.76 -22.36 5.49
N LYS A 6 -25.94 -21.11 5.94
CA LYS A 6 -24.92 -20.42 6.75
C LYS A 6 -25.04 -20.89 8.20
N GLU A 7 -24.03 -21.60 8.70
CA GLU A 7 -24.07 -22.26 10.01
C GLU A 7 -23.43 -21.44 11.14
N ARG A 8 -22.66 -20.40 10.82
CA ARG A 8 -21.91 -19.59 11.77
C ARG A 8 -22.29 -18.12 11.67
N PHE A 9 -22.46 -17.48 12.81
CA PHE A 9 -22.69 -16.04 12.93
C PHE A 9 -21.41 -15.33 13.34
N ILE A 10 -21.09 -14.22 12.68
CA ILE A 10 -19.97 -13.35 13.00
C ILE A 10 -20.54 -11.98 13.33
N GLY A 11 -20.36 -11.54 14.59
CA GLY A 11 -20.76 -10.20 15.03
C GLY A 11 -19.68 -9.17 14.73
N LEU A 12 -20.04 -8.06 14.10
CA LEU A 12 -19.15 -6.94 13.82
C LEU A 12 -19.72 -5.67 14.48
N ARG A 13 -18.92 -5.01 15.32
CA ARG A 13 -19.24 -3.66 15.80
C ARG A 13 -18.69 -2.64 14.81
N VAL A 14 -19.54 -1.70 14.42
CA VAL A 14 -19.21 -0.60 13.52
C VAL A 14 -19.76 0.69 14.09
N THR A 15 -19.10 1.80 13.75
CA THR A 15 -19.67 3.14 13.93
C THR A 15 -20.84 3.35 12.98
N ASP A 16 -21.69 4.33 13.27
CA ASP A 16 -22.84 4.65 12.42
C ASP A 16 -22.42 5.13 11.02
N THR A 17 -21.29 5.82 10.92
CA THR A 17 -20.71 6.24 9.63
C THR A 17 -20.26 5.05 8.79
N GLU A 18 -19.58 4.08 9.40
CA GLU A 18 -19.18 2.84 8.74
C GLU A 18 -20.40 2.02 8.30
N HIS A 19 -21.41 1.88 9.15
CA HIS A 19 -22.65 1.18 8.81
C HIS A 19 -23.30 1.75 7.55
N ARG A 20 -23.48 3.08 7.49
CA ARG A 20 -24.05 3.77 6.31
C ARG A 20 -23.20 3.58 5.06
N GLN A 21 -21.87 3.56 5.20
CA GLN A 21 -20.98 3.31 4.07
C GLN A 21 -21.10 1.89 3.52
N ILE A 22 -21.11 0.89 4.41
CA ILE A 22 -21.27 -0.52 4.01
C ILE A 22 -22.64 -0.71 3.35
N GLU A 23 -23.70 -0.10 3.90
CA GLU A 23 -25.05 -0.16 3.32
C GLU A 23 -25.09 0.40 1.89
N ARG A 24 -24.51 1.59 1.69
CA ARG A 24 -24.45 2.22 0.36
C ARG A 24 -23.68 1.36 -0.63
N LYS A 25 -22.57 0.75 -0.21
CA LYS A 25 -21.76 -0.14 -1.05
C LYS A 25 -22.51 -1.44 -1.39
N ALA A 26 -23.20 -2.04 -0.43
CA ALA A 26 -24.04 -3.23 -0.63
C ALA A 26 -25.19 -2.95 -1.60
N LYS A 27 -25.89 -1.81 -1.45
CA LYS A 27 -26.94 -1.36 -2.38
C LYS A 27 -26.40 -1.16 -3.79
N LYS A 28 -25.24 -0.51 -3.93
CA LYS A 28 -24.58 -0.32 -5.23
C LYS A 28 -24.22 -1.67 -5.90
N ALA A 29 -23.81 -2.65 -5.10
CA ALA A 29 -23.51 -4.01 -5.54
C ALA A 29 -24.76 -4.90 -5.75
N LYS A 30 -25.99 -4.38 -5.49
CA LYS A 30 -27.25 -5.14 -5.52
C LYS A 30 -27.23 -6.40 -4.64
N MET A 31 -26.55 -6.32 -3.50
CA MET A 31 -26.41 -7.40 -2.53
C MET A 31 -27.00 -7.02 -1.19
N ASN A 32 -27.41 -8.02 -0.40
CA ASN A 32 -27.71 -7.76 1.01
C ASN A 32 -26.40 -7.53 1.80
N MET A 33 -26.51 -6.89 2.96
CA MET A 33 -25.36 -6.48 3.76
C MET A 33 -24.45 -7.67 4.11
N SER A 34 -25.02 -8.79 4.56
CA SER A 34 -24.26 -9.96 4.96
C SER A 34 -23.53 -10.61 3.79
N GLN A 35 -24.14 -10.67 2.61
CA GLN A 35 -23.51 -11.15 1.38
C GLN A 35 -22.35 -10.24 0.97
N TYR A 36 -22.59 -8.93 0.95
CA TYR A 36 -21.57 -7.94 0.60
C TYR A 36 -20.36 -8.00 1.52
N VAL A 37 -20.58 -8.02 2.85
CA VAL A 37 -19.49 -8.11 3.84
C VAL A 37 -18.79 -9.46 3.77
N SER A 38 -19.52 -10.57 3.56
CA SER A 38 -18.91 -11.90 3.43
C SER A 38 -18.00 -11.96 2.21
N LEU A 39 -18.47 -11.48 1.04
CA LEU A 39 -17.67 -11.48 -0.19
C LEU A 39 -16.45 -10.58 -0.05
N GLN A 40 -16.63 -9.34 0.43
CA GLN A 40 -15.50 -8.43 0.61
C GLN A 40 -14.48 -8.90 1.66
N ALA A 41 -14.90 -9.65 2.68
CA ALA A 41 -14.00 -10.25 3.65
C ALA A 41 -13.25 -11.49 3.09
N LEU A 42 -13.78 -12.14 2.05
CA LEU A 42 -13.16 -13.29 1.39
C LEU A 42 -12.34 -12.91 0.16
N GLU A 43 -12.68 -11.80 -0.52
CA GLU A 43 -12.05 -11.33 -1.77
C GLU A 43 -10.84 -10.42 -1.53
N ARG A 44 -10.71 -9.81 -0.34
CA ARG A 44 -9.59 -8.91 -0.06
C ARG A 44 -8.48 -9.64 0.67
N ASP A 45 -7.41 -9.94 -0.05
CA ASP A 45 -6.14 -10.32 0.56
C ASP A 45 -5.64 -9.18 1.46
N ILE A 46 -5.41 -9.48 2.74
CA ILE A 46 -4.73 -8.56 3.64
C ILE A 46 -3.23 -8.77 3.45
N ILE A 47 -2.63 -7.96 2.58
CA ILE A 47 -1.18 -8.00 2.37
C ILE A 47 -0.49 -7.14 3.43
N ILE A 48 0.07 -7.79 4.44
CA ILE A 48 0.89 -7.13 5.47
C ILE A 48 2.34 -7.11 4.97
N TYR A 49 2.82 -5.95 4.56
CA TYR A 49 4.23 -5.74 4.24
C TYR A 49 5.02 -5.44 5.51
N GLU A 50 5.38 -6.48 6.24
CA GLU A 50 6.37 -6.37 7.32
C GLU A 50 7.70 -5.88 6.70
N GLY A 51 8.23 -4.77 7.22
CA GLY A 51 9.49 -4.19 6.73
C GLY A 51 9.38 -2.86 6.00
N LEU A 52 8.19 -2.40 5.57
CA LEU A 52 8.08 -1.14 4.81
C LEU A 52 8.63 0.07 5.58
N LYS A 53 8.48 0.06 6.92
CA LYS A 53 8.99 1.12 7.80
C LYS A 53 10.52 1.16 7.85
N GLU A 54 11.17 0.00 7.83
CA GLU A 54 12.62 -0.11 7.75
C GLU A 54 13.14 0.41 6.40
N HIS A 55 12.40 0.17 5.33
CA HIS A 55 12.74 0.62 3.98
C HIS A 55 12.56 2.14 3.84
N THR A 56 11.50 2.72 4.42
CA THR A 56 11.34 4.19 4.45
C THR A 56 12.41 4.87 5.29
N HIS A 57 12.89 4.24 6.37
CA HIS A 57 14.02 4.73 7.16
C HIS A 57 15.33 4.73 6.37
N GLN A 58 15.61 3.67 5.62
CA GLN A 58 16.80 3.60 4.75
C GLN A 58 16.74 4.67 3.64
N LEU A 59 15.57 4.88 3.03
CA LEU A 59 15.38 5.92 2.02
C LEU A 59 15.58 7.33 2.60
N SER A 60 15.10 7.58 3.82
CA SER A 60 15.32 8.84 4.53
C SER A 60 16.80 9.10 4.81
N LYS A 61 17.56 8.05 5.18
CA LYS A 61 19.03 8.14 5.34
C LYS A 61 19.73 8.46 4.02
N LEU A 62 19.34 7.80 2.91
CA LEU A 62 19.89 8.10 1.58
C LEU A 62 19.63 9.54 1.16
N GLY A 63 18.40 10.04 1.33
CA GLY A 63 18.06 11.43 1.06
C GLY A 63 18.83 12.43 1.92
N THR A 64 19.06 12.09 3.19
CA THR A 64 19.88 12.90 4.11
C THR A 64 21.33 12.98 3.63
N ASN A 65 21.93 11.86 3.24
CA ASN A 65 23.30 11.81 2.72
C ASN A 65 23.45 12.60 1.42
N LEU A 66 22.47 12.49 0.51
CA LEU A 66 22.43 13.27 -0.73
C LEU A 66 22.35 14.78 -0.43
N ASN A 67 21.51 15.19 0.50
CA ASN A 67 21.37 16.60 0.88
C ASN A 67 22.67 17.16 1.47
N GLN A 68 23.37 16.37 2.30
CA GLN A 68 24.67 16.76 2.83
C GLN A 68 25.73 16.91 1.73
N ALA A 69 25.75 15.98 0.77
CA ALA A 69 26.65 16.06 -0.38
C ALA A 69 26.38 17.32 -1.22
N LEU A 70 25.12 17.64 -1.49
CA LEU A 70 24.73 18.86 -2.21
C LEU A 70 25.12 20.14 -1.46
N ILE A 71 24.97 20.18 -0.14
CA ILE A 71 25.41 21.31 0.68
C ILE A 71 26.93 21.49 0.59
N LEU A 72 27.70 20.39 0.63
CA LEU A 72 29.16 20.44 0.50
C LEU A 72 29.63 20.90 -0.89
N ALA A 73 28.94 20.49 -1.95
CA ALA A 73 29.18 21.02 -3.30
C ALA A 73 28.83 22.51 -3.40
N HIS A 74 27.67 22.92 -2.88
CA HIS A 74 27.25 24.32 -2.89
C HIS A 74 28.21 25.23 -2.11
N GLN A 75 28.80 24.72 -1.03
CA GLN A 75 29.83 25.42 -0.25
C GLN A 75 31.21 25.49 -0.95
N GLY A 76 31.35 24.96 -2.17
CA GLY A 76 32.62 24.92 -2.90
C GLY A 76 33.66 23.98 -2.29
N LYS A 77 33.27 23.12 -1.33
CA LYS A 77 34.16 22.13 -0.69
C LYS A 77 34.31 20.86 -1.53
N LEU A 78 33.38 20.63 -2.46
CA LEU A 78 33.43 19.58 -3.49
C LEU A 78 33.23 20.23 -4.86
N ASN A 79 34.25 20.20 -5.72
CA ASN A 79 34.18 20.79 -7.06
C ASN A 79 33.40 19.92 -8.06
N THR A 80 33.33 18.61 -7.83
CA THR A 80 32.59 17.65 -8.65
C THR A 80 32.06 16.53 -7.77
N ILE A 81 30.75 16.29 -7.81
CA ILE A 81 30.12 15.13 -7.19
C ILE A 81 29.59 14.24 -8.31
N ASP A 82 30.09 13.01 -8.39
CA ASP A 82 29.48 12.00 -9.24
C ASP A 82 28.20 11.47 -8.58
N ILE A 83 27.05 11.96 -9.05
CA ILE A 83 25.72 11.57 -8.58
C ILE A 83 25.14 10.35 -9.31
N GLN A 84 25.84 9.81 -10.32
CA GLN A 84 25.35 8.66 -11.08
C GLN A 84 25.11 7.41 -10.21
N PRO A 85 25.97 7.07 -9.24
CA PRO A 85 25.75 5.92 -8.36
C PRO A 85 24.46 6.06 -7.53
N ILE A 86 24.24 7.27 -6.98
CA ILE A 86 23.05 7.58 -6.16
C ILE A 86 21.78 7.53 -7.01
N LYS A 87 21.84 8.09 -8.23
CA LYS A 87 20.72 8.05 -9.17
C LYS A 87 20.34 6.62 -9.54
N LYS A 88 21.34 5.73 -9.70
CA LYS A 88 21.13 4.32 -9.98
C LYS A 88 20.43 3.60 -8.83
N GLU A 89 20.91 3.75 -7.59
CA GLU A 89 20.27 3.14 -6.42
C GLU A 89 18.83 3.64 -6.20
N ILE A 90 18.59 4.94 -6.36
CA ILE A 90 17.23 5.50 -6.25
C ILE A 90 16.32 4.92 -7.35
N HIS A 91 16.84 4.75 -8.56
CA HIS A 91 16.08 4.16 -9.65
C HIS A 91 15.75 2.68 -9.38
N GLU A 92 16.69 1.91 -8.83
CA GLU A 92 16.47 0.50 -8.45
C GLU A 92 15.41 0.37 -7.34
N ILE A 93 15.45 1.24 -6.33
CA ILE A 93 14.41 1.29 -5.27
C ILE A 93 13.04 1.64 -5.88
N TRP A 94 13.00 2.58 -6.83
CA TRP A 94 11.76 2.97 -7.51
C TRP A 94 11.18 1.83 -8.36
N GLN A 95 12.02 1.10 -9.09
CA GLN A 95 11.59 -0.10 -9.84
C GLN A 95 11.06 -1.19 -8.92
N LEU A 96 11.72 -1.42 -7.79
CA LEU A 96 11.26 -2.39 -6.79
C LEU A 96 9.89 -2.01 -6.23
N LEU A 97 9.69 -0.74 -5.86
CA LEU A 97 8.40 -0.21 -5.38
C LEU A 97 7.30 -0.31 -6.44
N ASN A 98 7.62 -0.03 -7.70
CA ASN A 98 6.65 -0.20 -8.80
C ASN A 98 6.28 -1.66 -9.00
N SER A 99 7.23 -2.60 -8.93
CA SER A 99 6.92 -4.03 -9.05
C SER A 99 5.98 -4.53 -7.94
N LEU A 100 6.14 -4.00 -6.71
CA LEU A 100 5.25 -4.29 -5.59
C LEU A 100 3.83 -3.73 -5.81
N THR A 101 3.71 -2.60 -6.52
CA THR A 101 2.42 -1.97 -6.80
C THR A 101 1.75 -2.44 -8.10
N GLU A 102 2.50 -2.96 -9.08
CA GLU A 102 1.95 -3.58 -10.29
C GLU A 102 1.27 -4.92 -9.99
N GLY A 103 1.79 -5.68 -9.01
CA GLY A 103 1.10 -6.85 -8.46
C GLY A 103 -0.29 -6.52 -7.89
N ILE A 104 -0.50 -5.28 -7.42
CA ILE A 104 -1.79 -4.79 -6.89
C ILE A 104 -2.77 -4.47 -8.02
N LYS A 105 -2.30 -4.03 -9.19
CA LYS A 105 -3.16 -3.70 -10.35
C LYS A 105 -3.70 -4.94 -11.05
N ARG A 106 -2.91 -6.01 -11.17
CA ARG A 106 -3.32 -7.25 -11.87
C ARG A 106 -4.43 -8.05 -11.18
N ILE A 107 -4.74 -7.75 -9.91
CA ILE A 107 -5.79 -8.43 -9.13
C ILE A 107 -7.10 -7.62 -9.14
N GLN A 108 -7.11 -6.44 -9.79
CA GLN A 108 -8.31 -5.60 -9.95
C GLN A 108 -8.96 -5.70 -11.34
N ASP A 109 -8.39 -6.47 -12.27
CA ASP A 109 -8.98 -6.87 -13.56
C ASP A 109 -9.56 -8.30 -13.49
#